data_AF-A0AAN7TU88-F1
#
_entry.id   AF-A0AAN7TU88-F1
#
_cell.length_a   1.000
_cell.length_b   1.000
_cell.length_c   1.000
_cell.angle_alpha   90.00
_cell.angle_beta   90.00
_cell.angle_gamma   90.00
#
_symmetry.space_group_name_H-M   'P 1'
#
loop_
_entity.id
_entity.type
_entity.pdbx_description
1 polymer ?
#
loop_
_entity_poly.entity_id
_entity_poly.type
_entity_poly.pdbx_seq_one_letter_code
_entity_poly.pdbx_strand_id
1 'polypeptide(L)'
;MIVEIKTQEQYQYPILPTGCEVTATSILLNSLMNNHGDRCKLNIDKISKESLANKIIKEQDPDPITKLVGNPYRAFIGSPYSKDSFGVFHQPIYNLIKQILNEDIGNENIEVIDLTTNENKLFKYSLILNESKEYIQSRLDYFENDSNNYNDEDFEILKNHMIKYNLPIIIWMTLELKKPNLTDEWIDVNNQSQPLYWVSPEHCATLSGFDEIENKVIITDPHTGKIERYCKTLFLKRWRQLGRQAVSIKF
;
A
#
# COMPACT_ATOMS: atom_id res chain seq x y z
N MET A 1 -9.71 6.23 -21.89
CA MET A 1 -10.49 6.74 -20.74
C MET A 1 -9.50 7.37 -19.76
N ILE A 2 -9.87 8.51 -19.18
CA ILE A 2 -9.07 9.21 -18.19
C ILE A 2 -9.92 9.34 -16.93
N VAL A 3 -9.37 8.93 -15.79
CA VAL A 3 -9.97 9.08 -14.46
C VAL A 3 -8.94 9.75 -13.58
N GLU A 4 -9.33 10.82 -12.90
CA GLU A 4 -8.46 11.54 -11.97
C GLU A 4 -9.29 12.00 -10.77
N ILE A 5 -8.99 11.40 -9.62
CA ILE A 5 -9.67 11.66 -8.36
C ILE A 5 -8.86 12.72 -7.63
N LYS A 6 -9.56 13.77 -7.18
CA LYS A 6 -8.93 14.85 -6.42
C LYS A 6 -8.42 14.31 -5.08
N THR A 7 -7.12 14.47 -4.87
CA THR A 7 -6.39 14.14 -3.65
C THR A 7 -5.63 15.36 -3.16
N GLN A 8 -5.26 15.35 -1.88
CA GLN A 8 -4.37 16.36 -1.30
C GLN A 8 -2.94 15.84 -1.31
N GLU A 9 -2.02 16.62 -1.86
CA GLU A 9 -0.59 16.34 -1.78
C GLU A 9 -0.13 16.34 -0.32
N GLN A 10 0.58 15.29 0.09
CA GLN A 10 1.19 15.19 1.41
C GLN A 10 2.59 14.63 1.27
N TYR A 11 3.55 15.25 1.94
CA TYR A 11 4.95 14.83 1.94
C TYR A 11 5.28 14.15 3.27
N GLN A 12 5.89 12.97 3.23
CA GLN A 12 6.18 12.20 4.45
C GLN A 12 7.34 12.81 5.27
N TYR A 13 8.31 13.42 4.58
CA TYR A 13 9.50 13.98 5.22
C TYR A 13 9.28 15.39 5.78
N PRO A 14 10.10 15.82 6.75
CA PRO A 14 11.15 15.05 7.44
C PRO A 14 10.63 14.19 8.60
N ILE A 15 9.35 14.32 8.94
CA ILE A 15 8.78 13.80 10.19
C ILE A 15 8.66 12.28 10.16
N LEU A 16 8.26 11.72 9.01
CA LEU A 16 8.01 10.29 8.84
C LEU A 16 8.91 9.71 7.73
N PRO A 17 10.23 9.55 7.99
CA PRO A 17 11.17 9.10 6.96
C PRO A 17 10.81 7.73 6.35
N THR A 18 10.10 6.87 7.06
CA THR A 18 9.63 5.55 6.60
C THR A 18 8.09 5.45 6.62
N GLY A 19 7.37 6.58 6.69
CA GLY A 19 5.91 6.57 6.85
C GLY A 19 5.11 6.70 5.56
N CYS A 20 5.54 6.07 4.47
CA CYS A 20 4.86 6.17 3.19
C CYS A 20 3.42 5.61 3.26
N GLU A 21 3.19 4.50 3.96
CA GLU A 21 1.90 3.82 4.11
C GLU A 21 0.90 4.64 4.92
N VAL A 22 1.32 5.20 6.07
CA VAL A 22 0.47 6.05 6.90
C VAL A 22 0.19 7.41 6.24
N THR A 23 1.12 7.92 5.43
CA THR A 23 0.90 9.13 4.63
C THR A 23 -0.07 8.86 3.47
N ALA A 24 0.07 7.73 2.76
CA ALA A 24 -0.88 7.29 1.74
C ALA A 24 -2.28 7.04 2.33
N THR A 25 -2.35 6.53 3.56
CA THR A 25 -3.60 6.37 4.32
C THR A 25 -4.25 7.71 4.63
N SER A 26 -3.47 8.70 5.10
CA SER A 26 -3.95 10.07 5.32
C SER A 26 -4.51 10.67 4.02
N ILE A 27 -3.84 10.48 2.87
CA ILE A 27 -4.32 10.97 1.56
C ILE A 27 -5.67 10.34 1.20
N LEU A 28 -5.84 9.02 1.37
CA LEU A 28 -7.12 8.34 1.11
C LEU A 28 -8.24 8.90 2.00
N LEU A 29 -8.02 9.03 3.30
CA LEU A 29 -9.02 9.52 4.25
C LEU A 29 -9.39 10.99 4.01
N ASN A 30 -8.41 11.83 3.65
CA ASN A 30 -8.67 13.21 3.24
C ASN A 30 -9.49 13.26 1.94
N SER A 31 -9.23 12.37 0.97
CA SER A 31 -10.03 12.27 -0.25
C SER A 31 -11.47 11.84 0.04
N LEU A 32 -11.68 10.90 0.97
CA LEU A 32 -13.00 10.51 1.45
C LEU A 32 -13.78 11.70 2.04
N MET A 33 -13.15 12.46 2.94
CA MET A 33 -13.76 13.66 3.54
C MET A 33 -14.08 14.74 2.50
N ASN A 34 -13.17 14.99 1.56
CA ASN A 34 -13.32 16.07 0.58
C ASN A 34 -14.32 15.73 -0.53
N ASN A 35 -14.37 14.47 -0.97
CA ASN A 35 -15.19 14.05 -2.10
C ASN A 35 -16.55 13.49 -1.66
N HIS A 36 -16.67 13.06 -0.40
CA HIS A 36 -17.88 12.42 0.15
C HIS A 36 -18.18 12.86 1.60
N GLY A 37 -17.87 14.11 1.96
CA GLY A 37 -18.05 14.63 3.32
C GLY A 37 -19.47 14.54 3.87
N ASP A 38 -20.50 14.57 3.01
CA ASP A 38 -21.90 14.37 3.43
C ASP A 38 -22.19 12.91 3.86
N ARG A 39 -21.32 11.97 3.47
CA ARG A 39 -21.45 10.52 3.72
C ARG A 39 -20.49 10.00 4.78
N CYS A 40 -19.64 10.85 5.34
CA CYS A 40 -18.57 10.45 6.24
C CYS A 40 -18.34 11.52 7.30
N LYS A 41 -18.27 11.10 8.57
CA LYS A 41 -17.94 11.95 9.70
C LYS A 41 -16.58 11.52 10.24
N LEU A 42 -15.53 12.12 9.68
CA LEU A 42 -14.16 11.95 10.17
C LEU A 42 -13.67 13.24 10.81
N ASN A 43 -12.98 13.10 11.93
CA ASN A 43 -12.22 14.19 12.51
C ASN A 43 -10.87 14.36 11.77
N ILE A 44 -10.67 15.54 11.18
CA ILE A 44 -9.46 15.89 10.42
C ILE A 44 -8.16 15.69 11.22
N ASP A 45 -8.19 15.96 12.53
CA ASP A 45 -7.02 15.84 13.41
C ASP A 45 -6.62 14.37 13.60
N LYS A 46 -7.60 13.46 13.58
CA LYS A 46 -7.38 12.02 13.77
C LYS A 46 -6.80 11.34 12.53
N ILE A 47 -6.98 11.93 11.35
CA ILE A 47 -6.57 11.33 10.07
C ILE A 47 -5.26 11.90 9.51
N SER A 48 -4.59 12.79 10.25
CA SER A 48 -3.25 13.26 9.91
C SER A 48 -2.25 12.09 9.86
N LYS A 49 -1.26 12.16 8.98
CA LYS A 49 -0.22 11.12 8.85
C LYS A 49 0.51 10.84 10.17
N GLU A 50 0.71 11.86 11.02
CA GLU A 50 1.30 11.72 12.35
C GLU A 50 0.34 11.02 13.35
N SER A 51 -0.94 11.36 13.34
CA SER A 51 -1.94 10.64 14.16
C SER A 51 -2.01 9.17 13.78
N LEU A 52 -2.03 8.88 12.48
CA LEU A 52 -2.01 7.53 11.94
C LEU A 52 -0.71 6.80 12.26
N ALA A 53 0.45 7.47 12.17
CA ALA A 53 1.74 6.94 12.58
C ALA A 53 1.77 6.60 14.07
N ASN A 54 1.08 7.34 14.93
CA ASN A 54 0.96 7.02 16.35
C ASN A 54 0.04 5.81 16.61
N LYS A 55 -1.05 5.69 15.83
CA LYS A 55 -2.06 4.63 16.00
C LYS A 55 -1.70 3.29 15.37
N ILE A 56 -0.93 3.27 14.27
CA ILE A 56 -0.54 2.00 13.62
C ILE A 56 0.18 1.09 14.60
N ILE A 57 -0.19 -0.19 14.62
CA ILE A 57 0.46 -1.22 15.42
C ILE A 57 1.90 -1.37 14.91
N LYS A 58 2.86 -1.44 15.84
CA LYS A 58 4.29 -1.54 15.56
C LYS A 58 4.88 -2.75 16.23
N GLU A 59 5.88 -3.33 15.59
CA GLU A 59 6.74 -4.36 16.15
C GLU A 59 8.22 -4.00 15.94
N GLN A 60 9.11 -4.73 16.58
CA GLN A 60 10.53 -4.40 16.61
C GLN A 60 11.18 -4.41 15.21
N ASP A 61 12.14 -3.51 15.04
CA ASP A 61 13.13 -3.58 13.96
C ASP A 61 13.93 -4.90 14.03
N PRO A 62 14.58 -5.32 12.92
CA PRO A 62 15.41 -6.51 12.93
C PRO A 62 16.57 -6.39 13.91
N ASP A 63 16.69 -7.36 14.82
CA ASP A 63 17.83 -7.45 15.71
C ASP A 63 19.10 -7.89 14.93
N PRO A 64 20.20 -7.13 14.99
CA PRO A 64 21.38 -7.39 14.15
C PRO A 64 22.14 -8.66 14.51
N ILE A 65 21.90 -9.24 15.70
CA ILE A 65 22.60 -10.43 16.19
C ILE A 65 21.73 -11.67 16.01
N THR A 66 20.50 -11.62 16.52
CA THR A 66 19.57 -12.75 16.54
C THR A 66 18.75 -12.88 15.26
N LYS A 67 18.71 -11.82 14.43
CA LYS A 67 17.84 -11.69 13.24
C LYS A 67 16.35 -11.75 13.55
N LEU A 68 15.95 -11.61 14.82
CA LEU A 68 14.54 -11.58 15.21
C LEU A 68 13.93 -10.24 14.81
N VAL A 69 12.76 -10.27 14.20
CA VAL A 69 12.05 -9.07 13.71
C VAL A 69 10.55 -9.20 13.99
N GLY A 70 9.86 -8.07 14.02
CA GLY A 70 8.41 -8.05 13.85
C GLY A 70 7.94 -8.59 12.49
N ASN A 71 6.65 -8.77 12.30
CA ASN A 71 6.11 -9.30 11.03
C ASN A 71 5.27 -8.25 10.27
N PRO A 72 5.65 -7.91 9.01
CA PRO A 72 5.00 -6.83 8.27
C PRO A 72 3.55 -7.14 7.88
N TYR A 73 3.15 -8.41 7.92
CA TYR A 73 1.77 -8.84 7.68
C TYR A 73 0.84 -8.50 8.87
N ARG A 74 1.37 -8.20 10.06
CA ARG A 74 0.57 -7.88 11.26
C ARG A 74 0.85 -6.53 11.90
N ALA A 75 2.02 -5.94 11.66
CA ALA A 75 2.42 -4.67 12.24
C ALA A 75 3.45 -3.93 11.38
N PHE A 76 3.59 -2.63 11.61
CA PHE A 76 4.69 -1.84 11.05
C PHE A 76 6.02 -2.25 11.69
N ILE A 77 7.02 -2.54 10.87
CA ILE A 77 8.34 -2.96 11.34
C ILE A 77 9.17 -1.73 11.71
N GLY A 78 9.38 -1.56 13.01
CA GLY A 78 10.05 -0.41 13.60
C GLY A 78 9.09 0.76 13.81
N SER A 79 9.52 1.95 13.40
CA SER A 79 8.76 3.18 13.57
C SER A 79 8.76 4.04 12.31
N PRO A 80 7.60 4.57 11.87
CA PRO A 80 7.53 5.52 10.75
C PRO A 80 8.41 6.77 10.94
N TYR A 81 8.73 7.10 12.19
CA TYR A 81 9.57 8.23 12.59
C TYR A 81 11.08 7.93 12.47
N SER A 82 11.47 6.68 12.26
CA SER A 82 12.85 6.24 12.15
C SER A 82 13.24 6.04 10.69
N LYS A 83 14.39 6.59 10.31
CA LYS A 83 14.96 6.43 8.95
C LYS A 83 15.51 5.02 8.68
N ASP A 84 15.76 4.26 9.74
CA ASP A 84 16.41 2.95 9.68
C ASP A 84 15.38 1.80 9.80
N SER A 85 14.09 2.15 9.92
CA SER A 85 12.98 1.18 9.95
C SER A 85 12.52 0.80 8.55
N PHE A 86 11.55 -0.11 8.47
CA PHE A 86 11.08 -0.67 7.21
C PHE A 86 9.68 -0.13 6.90
N GLY A 87 8.67 -0.98 6.93
CA GLY A 87 7.32 -0.64 6.55
C GLY A 87 6.31 -1.66 7.03
N VAL A 88 5.16 -1.69 6.36
CA VAL A 88 4.04 -2.56 6.68
C VAL A 88 3.32 -3.01 5.42
N PHE A 89 2.70 -4.19 5.46
CA PHE A 89 1.89 -4.68 4.35
C PHE A 89 0.44 -4.22 4.45
N HIS A 90 -0.39 -4.64 3.49
CA HIS A 90 -1.78 -4.20 3.35
C HIS A 90 -2.65 -4.43 4.60
N GLN A 91 -2.48 -5.55 5.31
CA GLN A 91 -3.42 -5.98 6.33
C GLN A 91 -3.46 -5.05 7.58
N PRO A 92 -2.32 -4.58 8.13
CA PRO A 92 -2.36 -3.60 9.22
C PRO A 92 -2.91 -2.24 8.80
N ILE A 93 -2.72 -1.83 7.55
CA ILE A 93 -3.30 -0.58 7.01
C ILE A 93 -4.81 -0.71 6.86
N TYR A 94 -5.30 -1.85 6.35
CA TYR A 94 -6.72 -2.18 6.35
C TYR A 94 -7.31 -2.08 7.77
N ASN A 95 -6.65 -2.68 8.75
CA ASN A 95 -7.11 -2.68 10.14
C ASN A 95 -7.09 -1.26 10.74
N LEU A 96 -6.06 -0.45 10.44
CA LEU A 96 -5.97 0.93 10.90
C LEU A 96 -7.14 1.77 10.37
N ILE A 97 -7.43 1.69 9.07
CA ILE A 97 -8.56 2.42 8.46
C ILE A 97 -9.87 1.99 9.11
N LYS A 98 -10.07 0.68 9.30
CA LYS A 98 -11.26 0.13 9.95
C LYS A 98 -11.43 0.64 11.37
N GLN A 99 -10.33 0.71 12.13
CA GLN A 99 -10.33 1.30 13.47
C GLN A 99 -10.76 2.76 13.43
N ILE A 100 -10.16 3.59 12.55
CA ILE A 100 -10.47 5.01 12.43
C ILE A 100 -11.95 5.26 12.09
N LEU A 101 -12.50 4.52 11.12
CA LEU A 101 -13.91 4.68 10.73
C LEU A 101 -14.87 4.34 11.86
N ASN A 102 -14.52 3.38 12.71
CA ASN A 102 -15.33 2.95 13.86
C ASN A 102 -15.22 3.87 15.08
N GLU A 103 -14.28 4.81 15.13
CA GLU A 103 -14.12 5.73 16.26
C GLU A 103 -15.20 6.83 16.29
N ASP A 104 -15.79 7.16 15.14
CA ASP A 104 -16.78 8.24 15.00
C ASP A 104 -18.12 7.66 14.47
N ILE A 105 -19.24 8.12 15.04
CA ILE A 105 -20.60 7.74 14.61
C ILE A 105 -20.92 8.39 13.25
N GLY A 106 -21.63 7.69 12.37
CA GLY A 106 -22.02 8.20 11.04
C GLY A 106 -21.17 7.66 9.89
N ASN A 107 -20.32 6.67 10.14
CA ASN A 107 -19.50 5.98 9.14
C ASN A 107 -19.96 4.53 8.89
N GLU A 108 -21.17 4.16 9.33
CA GLU A 108 -21.64 2.76 9.35
C GLU A 108 -21.83 2.17 7.95
N ASN A 109 -22.07 3.02 6.94
CA ASN A 109 -22.19 2.60 5.54
C ASN A 109 -20.83 2.57 4.81
N ILE A 110 -19.72 2.80 5.51
CA ILE A 110 -18.39 2.85 4.93
C ILE A 110 -17.68 1.54 5.24
N GLU A 111 -17.31 0.80 4.20
CA GLU A 111 -16.58 -0.46 4.35
C GLU A 111 -15.15 -0.30 3.82
N VAL A 112 -14.18 -0.72 4.63
CA VAL A 112 -12.80 -0.90 4.15
C VAL A 112 -12.74 -2.14 3.29
N ILE A 113 -12.09 -2.05 2.14
CA ILE A 113 -11.89 -3.16 1.22
C ILE A 113 -10.40 -3.41 1.00
N ASP A 114 -10.04 -4.68 1.09
CA ASP A 114 -8.73 -5.17 0.69
C ASP A 114 -8.82 -5.71 -0.75
N LEU A 115 -8.10 -5.07 -1.66
CA LEU A 115 -8.08 -5.40 -3.08
C LEU A 115 -6.89 -6.29 -3.45
N THR A 116 -6.07 -6.69 -2.45
CA THR A 116 -4.85 -7.49 -2.65
C THR A 116 -5.17 -8.91 -3.16
N THR A 117 -6.19 -9.54 -2.61
CA THR A 117 -6.65 -10.88 -3.00
C THR A 117 -8.15 -10.85 -3.24
N ASN A 118 -8.59 -10.90 -4.50
CA ASN A 118 -10.00 -11.03 -4.80
C ASN A 118 -10.44 -12.48 -4.54
N GLU A 119 -11.39 -12.68 -3.61
CA GLU A 119 -11.88 -14.00 -3.17
C GLU A 119 -12.33 -14.90 -4.33
N ASN A 120 -12.72 -14.31 -5.48
CA ASN A 120 -13.21 -15.03 -6.65
C ASN A 120 -12.18 -15.17 -7.78
N LYS A 121 -10.97 -14.61 -7.62
CA LYS A 121 -9.96 -14.60 -8.69
C LYS A 121 -8.54 -14.63 -8.12
N LEU A 122 -7.93 -15.81 -8.11
CA LEU A 122 -6.54 -15.98 -7.69
C LEU A 122 -5.61 -15.65 -8.87
N PHE A 123 -4.93 -14.50 -8.80
CA PHE A 123 -3.89 -14.16 -9.78
C PHE A 123 -2.61 -14.94 -9.49
N LYS A 124 -1.90 -15.32 -10.54
CA LYS A 124 -0.57 -15.93 -10.41
C LYS A 124 0.36 -15.00 -9.63
N TYR A 125 1.09 -15.55 -8.66
CA TYR A 125 1.99 -14.81 -7.76
C TYR A 125 1.29 -13.72 -6.92
N SER A 126 0.07 -14.00 -6.44
CA SER A 126 -0.57 -13.16 -5.41
C SER A 126 0.22 -13.23 -4.10
N LEU A 127 0.17 -12.16 -3.29
CA LEU A 127 0.76 -12.19 -1.96
C LEU A 127 0.08 -13.28 -1.11
N ILE A 128 0.88 -14.13 -0.48
CA ILE A 128 0.41 -15.10 0.52
C ILE A 128 1.11 -14.87 1.86
N LEU A 129 0.54 -15.38 2.94
CA LEU A 129 1.18 -15.28 4.26
C LEU A 129 2.40 -16.22 4.30
N ASN A 130 3.52 -15.73 4.85
CA ASN A 130 4.77 -16.49 5.01
C ASN A 130 5.31 -17.08 3.69
N GLU A 131 5.47 -16.22 2.68
CA GLU A 131 6.04 -16.62 1.39
C GLU A 131 7.44 -17.23 1.57
N SER A 132 7.70 -18.32 0.83
CA SER A 132 9.06 -18.84 0.74
C SER A 132 9.94 -17.92 -0.12
N LYS A 133 11.25 -17.97 0.11
CA LYS A 133 12.24 -17.23 -0.69
C LYS A 133 12.08 -17.51 -2.19
N GLU A 134 11.88 -18.78 -2.54
CA GLU A 134 11.73 -19.26 -3.90
C GLU A 134 10.44 -18.73 -4.54
N TYR A 135 9.35 -18.62 -3.77
CA TYR A 135 8.10 -18.06 -4.25
C TYR A 135 8.26 -16.57 -4.59
N ILE A 136 8.86 -15.81 -3.67
CA ILE A 136 9.14 -14.37 -3.88
C ILE A 136 10.06 -14.21 -5.08
N GLN A 137 11.17 -14.95 -5.14
CA GLN A 137 12.12 -14.86 -6.25
C GLN A 137 11.45 -15.20 -7.59
N SER A 138 10.63 -16.26 -7.62
CA SER A 138 9.84 -16.62 -8.80
C SER A 138 8.87 -15.52 -9.22
N ARG A 139 8.22 -14.85 -8.26
CA ARG A 139 7.36 -13.68 -8.54
C ARG A 139 8.16 -12.54 -9.16
N LEU A 140 9.31 -12.21 -8.58
CA LEU A 140 10.17 -11.13 -9.06
C LEU A 140 10.64 -11.40 -10.50
N ASP A 141 11.16 -12.60 -10.74
CA ASP A 141 11.70 -13.00 -12.05
C ASP A 141 10.63 -13.14 -13.11
N TYR A 142 9.45 -13.65 -12.73
CA TYR A 142 8.31 -13.77 -13.64
C TYR A 142 7.95 -12.40 -14.23
N PHE A 143 7.67 -11.41 -13.39
CA PHE A 143 7.26 -10.09 -13.89
C PHE A 143 8.40 -9.26 -14.47
N GLU A 144 9.65 -9.54 -14.09
CA GLU A 144 10.79 -8.87 -14.72
C GLU A 144 10.91 -9.29 -16.19
N ASN A 145 10.87 -10.60 -16.44
CA ASN A 145 11.07 -11.21 -17.76
C ASN A 145 9.80 -11.24 -18.64
N ASP A 146 8.61 -11.08 -18.05
CA ASP A 146 7.36 -11.06 -18.79
C ASP A 146 7.23 -9.74 -19.58
N SER A 147 7.63 -9.80 -20.85
CA SER A 147 7.48 -8.71 -21.82
C SER A 147 6.06 -8.60 -22.40
N ASN A 148 5.16 -9.54 -22.07
CA ASN A 148 3.91 -9.79 -22.82
C ASN A 148 2.64 -9.84 -21.97
N ASN A 149 2.66 -9.38 -20.72
CA ASN A 149 1.45 -9.40 -19.88
C ASN A 149 0.50 -8.23 -20.22
N TYR A 150 -0.16 -8.32 -21.38
CA TYR A 150 -1.22 -7.43 -21.82
C TYR A 150 -2.56 -7.71 -21.13
N ASN A 151 -2.65 -8.70 -20.25
CA ASN A 151 -3.87 -8.93 -19.50
C ASN A 151 -3.88 -8.07 -18.24
N ASP A 152 -4.59 -6.95 -18.33
CA ASP A 152 -4.81 -5.98 -17.26
C ASP A 152 -6.02 -6.33 -16.38
N GLU A 153 -6.47 -7.59 -16.36
CA GLU A 153 -7.59 -8.05 -15.53
C GLU A 153 -7.47 -7.69 -14.04
N ASP A 154 -6.26 -7.65 -13.49
CA ASP A 154 -6.01 -7.19 -12.13
C ASP A 154 -6.15 -5.66 -12.00
N PHE A 155 -5.69 -4.90 -12.98
CA PHE A 155 -5.87 -3.45 -13.03
C PHE A 155 -7.34 -3.05 -13.26
N GLU A 156 -8.12 -3.83 -14.02
CA GLU A 156 -9.56 -3.58 -14.20
C GLU A 156 -10.30 -3.61 -12.86
N ILE A 157 -9.83 -4.37 -11.86
CA ILE A 157 -10.40 -4.34 -10.50
C ILE A 157 -10.19 -2.96 -9.88
N LEU A 158 -8.96 -2.42 -9.95
CA LEU A 158 -8.64 -1.09 -9.42
C LEU A 158 -9.44 0.00 -10.17
N LYS A 159 -9.49 -0.08 -11.51
CA LYS A 159 -10.26 0.86 -12.36
C LYS A 159 -11.73 0.87 -11.98
N ASN A 160 -12.37 -0.30 -11.93
CA ASN A 160 -13.79 -0.42 -11.62
C ASN A 160 -14.11 0.10 -10.22
N HIS A 161 -13.24 -0.17 -9.24
CA HIS A 161 -13.38 0.38 -7.90
C HIS A 161 -13.33 1.92 -7.89
N MET A 162 -12.32 2.50 -8.54
CA MET A 162 -12.16 3.96 -8.63
C MET A 162 -13.32 4.64 -9.34
N ILE A 163 -13.78 4.08 -10.46
CA ILE A 163 -14.93 4.60 -11.22
C ILE A 163 -16.21 4.51 -10.40
N LYS A 164 -16.43 3.40 -9.71
CA LYS A 164 -17.67 3.15 -8.96
C LYS A 164 -17.79 4.05 -7.73
N TYR A 165 -16.70 4.19 -6.96
CA TYR A 165 -16.76 4.87 -5.67
C TYR A 165 -16.16 6.28 -5.69
N ASN A 166 -15.47 6.67 -6.76
CA ASN A 166 -14.75 7.95 -6.84
C ASN A 166 -13.84 8.18 -5.62
N LEU A 167 -13.11 7.13 -5.24
CA LEU A 167 -12.14 7.11 -4.15
C LEU A 167 -10.80 6.54 -4.64
N PRO A 168 -9.68 7.09 -4.17
CA PRO A 168 -8.36 6.61 -4.57
C PRO A 168 -8.02 5.28 -3.85
N ILE A 169 -6.90 4.67 -4.21
CA ILE A 169 -6.50 3.35 -3.68
C ILE A 169 -5.07 3.44 -3.13
N ILE A 170 -4.84 2.98 -1.90
CA ILE A 170 -3.49 2.80 -1.35
C ILE A 170 -2.87 1.58 -2.03
N ILE A 171 -1.67 1.72 -2.59
CA ILE A 171 -0.97 0.65 -3.30
C ILE A 171 0.49 0.53 -2.84
N TRP A 172 1.08 -0.65 -3.01
CA TRP A 172 2.51 -0.87 -2.83
C TRP A 172 3.19 -0.96 -4.19
N MET A 173 4.20 -0.14 -4.39
CA MET A 173 5.04 -0.07 -5.57
C MET A 173 6.51 0.02 -5.15
N THR A 174 7.43 0.20 -6.08
CA THR A 174 8.82 0.47 -5.73
C THR A 174 9.15 1.93 -5.88
N LEU A 175 10.09 2.40 -5.06
CA LEU A 175 10.56 3.78 -5.12
C LEU A 175 11.09 4.10 -6.53
N GLU A 176 10.57 5.18 -7.13
CA GLU A 176 10.85 5.58 -8.52
C GLU A 176 10.60 4.48 -9.58
N LEU A 177 9.79 3.47 -9.25
CA LEU A 177 9.59 2.25 -10.06
C LEU A 177 10.87 1.46 -10.37
N LYS A 178 11.88 1.58 -9.51
CA LYS A 178 13.13 0.80 -9.58
C LYS A 178 12.84 -0.69 -9.50
N LYS A 179 13.71 -1.50 -10.11
CA LYS A 179 13.60 -2.97 -10.04
C LYS A 179 13.73 -3.43 -8.57
N PRO A 180 12.76 -4.18 -8.04
CA PRO A 180 12.85 -4.75 -6.71
C PRO A 180 13.80 -5.95 -6.67
N ASN A 181 14.42 -6.17 -5.52
CA ASN A 181 15.22 -7.36 -5.21
C ASN A 181 14.88 -7.82 -3.78
N LEU A 182 15.00 -9.12 -3.54
CA LEU A 182 14.98 -9.64 -2.18
C LEU A 182 16.28 -9.21 -1.49
N THR A 183 16.18 -8.42 -0.43
CA THR A 183 17.34 -7.80 0.24
C THR A 183 17.61 -8.37 1.62
N ASP A 184 16.56 -8.78 2.33
CA ASP A 184 16.70 -9.16 3.73
C ASP A 184 15.97 -10.47 4.03
N GLU A 185 16.49 -11.16 5.03
CA GLU A 185 16.00 -12.44 5.53
C GLU A 185 16.12 -12.44 7.06
N TRP A 186 15.00 -12.65 7.74
CA TRP A 186 14.87 -12.57 9.18
C TRP A 186 14.02 -13.71 9.72
N ILE A 187 13.85 -13.74 11.04
CA ILE A 187 13.04 -14.72 11.75
C ILE A 187 11.95 -13.97 12.53
N ASP A 188 10.70 -14.41 12.40
CA ASP A 188 9.59 -13.82 13.14
C ASP A 188 9.77 -14.03 14.66
N VAL A 189 9.79 -12.93 15.42
CA VAL A 189 9.93 -12.96 16.89
C VAL A 189 8.84 -13.77 17.59
N ASN A 190 7.63 -13.82 17.02
CA ASN A 190 6.48 -14.55 17.55
C ASN A 190 6.36 -15.97 16.98
N ASN A 191 7.13 -16.31 15.94
CA ASN A 191 7.16 -17.65 15.36
C ASN A 191 8.52 -17.95 14.72
N GLN A 192 9.47 -18.40 15.54
CA GLN A 192 10.85 -18.62 15.10
C GLN A 192 11.03 -19.73 14.05
N SER A 193 9.97 -20.47 13.72
CA SER A 193 9.97 -21.46 12.63
C SER A 193 9.67 -20.87 11.25
N GLN A 194 9.27 -19.59 11.18
CA GLN A 194 8.85 -18.92 9.95
C GLN A 194 9.86 -17.84 9.58
N PRO A 195 10.68 -18.06 8.54
CA PRO A 195 11.52 -17.00 8.01
C PRO A 195 10.64 -15.92 7.35
N LEU A 196 11.09 -14.67 7.45
CA LEU A 196 10.49 -13.52 6.80
C LEU A 196 11.49 -12.93 5.82
N TYR A 197 10.99 -12.41 4.72
CA TYR A 197 11.81 -11.83 3.66
C TYR A 197 11.34 -10.43 3.34
N TRP A 198 12.29 -9.56 3.00
CA TRP A 198 12.00 -8.20 2.56
C TRP A 198 12.41 -7.99 1.11
N VAL A 199 11.57 -7.26 0.38
CA VAL A 199 11.82 -6.86 -1.00
C VAL A 199 12.00 -5.34 -1.02
N SER A 200 13.13 -4.87 -1.53
CA SER A 200 13.48 -3.45 -1.60
C SER A 200 13.71 -3.01 -3.05
N PRO A 201 13.47 -1.74 -3.44
CA PRO A 201 13.03 -0.62 -2.61
C PRO A 201 11.50 -0.53 -2.56
N GLU A 202 10.90 -1.15 -1.55
CA GLU A 202 9.47 -1.04 -1.26
C GLU A 202 9.09 0.44 -1.05
N HIS A 203 7.88 0.77 -1.49
CA HIS A 203 7.28 2.08 -1.34
C HIS A 203 5.76 1.97 -1.38
N CYS A 204 5.06 2.83 -0.65
CA CYS A 204 3.61 2.91 -0.66
C CYS A 204 3.13 4.30 -1.06
N ALA A 205 2.09 4.35 -1.89
CA ALA A 205 1.53 5.58 -2.40
C ALA A 205 0.03 5.45 -2.67
N THR A 206 -0.61 6.55 -3.10
CA THR A 206 -2.04 6.55 -3.39
C THR A 206 -2.31 6.65 -4.89
N LEU A 207 -2.82 5.58 -5.50
CA LEU A 207 -3.35 5.58 -6.87
C LEU A 207 -4.59 6.47 -6.93
N SER A 208 -4.42 7.63 -7.56
CA SER A 208 -5.39 8.72 -7.63
C SER A 208 -6.06 8.80 -9.01
N GLY A 209 -5.50 8.14 -10.02
CA GLY A 209 -6.13 8.07 -11.33
C GLY A 209 -5.33 7.27 -12.35
N PHE A 210 -5.79 7.30 -13.59
CA PHE A 210 -5.12 6.69 -14.73
C PHE A 210 -5.54 7.39 -16.03
N ASP A 211 -4.64 7.32 -17.00
CA ASP A 211 -4.85 7.74 -18.38
C ASP A 211 -4.52 6.54 -19.30
N GLU A 212 -5.55 5.90 -19.82
CA GLU A 212 -5.40 4.73 -20.70
C GLU A 212 -4.85 5.12 -22.08
N ILE A 213 -5.04 6.38 -22.51
CA ILE A 213 -4.59 6.84 -23.83
C ILE A 213 -3.07 7.05 -23.78
N GLU A 214 -2.59 7.68 -22.72
CA GLU A 214 -1.16 7.97 -22.52
C GLU A 214 -0.39 6.84 -21.82
N ASN A 215 -1.07 5.73 -21.49
CA ASN A 215 -0.52 4.62 -20.72
C ASN A 215 0.13 5.08 -19.40
N LYS A 216 -0.60 5.90 -18.63
CA LYS A 216 -0.14 6.46 -17.35
C LYS A 216 -1.04 6.08 -16.19
N VAL A 217 -0.44 5.94 -15.01
CA VAL A 217 -1.13 6.02 -13.72
C VAL A 217 -0.81 7.36 -13.07
N ILE A 218 -1.77 7.89 -12.30
CA ILE A 218 -1.65 9.13 -11.55
C ILE A 218 -1.55 8.74 -10.07
N ILE A 219 -0.42 9.06 -9.45
CA ILE A 219 -0.09 8.67 -8.09
C ILE A 219 0.10 9.93 -7.25
N THR A 220 -0.60 10.06 -6.13
CA THR A 220 -0.21 11.03 -5.09
C THR A 220 0.87 10.37 -4.27
N ASP A 221 2.12 10.81 -4.46
CA ASP A 221 3.31 10.14 -3.95
C ASP A 221 3.82 10.81 -2.66
N PRO A 222 3.75 10.12 -1.50
CA PRO A 222 4.28 10.61 -0.23
C PRO A 222 5.78 10.93 -0.24
N HIS A 223 6.55 10.26 -1.09
CA HIS A 223 7.99 10.42 -1.19
C HIS A 223 8.41 11.64 -2.03
N THR A 224 7.61 12.06 -3.01
CA THR A 224 7.89 13.32 -3.74
C THR A 224 7.09 14.48 -3.17
N GLY A 225 6.01 14.19 -2.44
CA GLY A 225 5.05 15.16 -1.93
C GLY A 225 4.17 15.75 -3.03
N LYS A 226 4.03 15.07 -4.18
CA LYS A 226 3.36 15.59 -5.39
C LYS A 226 2.43 14.57 -6.01
N ILE A 227 1.56 15.05 -6.90
CA ILE A 227 0.83 14.20 -7.85
C ILE A 227 1.72 13.92 -9.07
N GLU A 228 2.15 12.68 -9.21
CA GLU A 228 3.08 12.19 -10.23
C GLU A 228 2.36 11.33 -11.28
N ARG A 229 2.88 11.34 -12.52
CA ARG A 229 2.38 10.49 -13.61
C ARG A 229 3.43 9.48 -14.04
N TYR A 230 3.21 8.21 -13.69
CA TYR A 230 4.12 7.12 -14.04
C TYR A 230 3.64 6.31 -15.24
N CYS A 231 4.56 5.66 -15.95
CA CYS A 231 4.22 4.68 -16.98
C CYS A 231 3.41 3.53 -16.35
N LYS A 232 2.16 3.34 -16.80
CA LYS A 232 1.24 2.32 -16.26
C LYS A 232 1.83 0.92 -16.41
N THR A 233 2.39 0.57 -17.57
CA THR A 233 3.00 -0.75 -17.80
C THR A 233 4.12 -1.04 -16.80
N LEU A 234 5.00 -0.06 -16.54
CA LEU A 234 6.07 -0.24 -15.56
C LEU A 234 5.53 -0.28 -14.13
N PHE A 235 4.56 0.58 -13.80
CA PHE A 235 3.87 0.54 -12.52
C PHE A 235 3.27 -0.83 -12.23
N LEU A 236 2.48 -1.37 -13.16
CA LEU A 236 1.85 -2.69 -13.00
C LEU A 236 2.89 -3.79 -12.80
N LYS A 237 4.02 -3.74 -13.52
CA LYS A 237 5.14 -4.65 -13.28
C LYS A 237 5.61 -4.59 -11.82
N ARG A 238 5.86 -3.39 -11.27
CA ARG A 238 6.37 -3.21 -9.90
C ARG A 238 5.33 -3.56 -8.82
N TRP A 239 4.09 -3.11 -8.99
CA TRP A 239 2.98 -3.45 -8.10
C TRP A 239 2.73 -4.95 -8.04
N ARG A 240 2.77 -5.66 -9.18
CA ARG A 240 2.65 -7.12 -9.24
C ARG A 240 3.85 -7.82 -8.57
N GLN A 241 5.06 -7.28 -8.70
CA GLN A 241 6.27 -7.80 -8.02
C GLN A 241 6.19 -7.68 -6.48
N LEU A 242 5.46 -6.69 -5.97
CA LEU A 242 5.18 -6.53 -4.53
C LEU A 242 3.87 -7.20 -4.09
N GLY A 243 3.35 -8.13 -4.90
CA GLY A 243 2.24 -8.98 -4.49
C GLY A 243 0.86 -8.37 -4.68
N ARG A 244 0.73 -7.30 -5.49
CA ARG A 244 -0.54 -6.64 -5.81
C ARG A 244 -1.27 -6.02 -4.61
N GLN A 245 -0.53 -5.64 -3.58
CA GLN A 245 -1.11 -5.07 -2.39
C GLN A 245 -1.89 -3.79 -2.72
N ALA A 246 -3.14 -3.74 -2.27
CA ALA A 246 -4.03 -2.61 -2.50
C ALA A 246 -5.13 -2.54 -1.45
N VAL A 247 -5.38 -1.35 -0.88
CA VAL A 247 -6.43 -1.11 0.12
C VAL A 247 -7.21 0.16 -0.24
N SER A 248 -8.53 0.12 -0.11
CA SER A 248 -9.39 1.29 -0.32
C SER A 248 -10.66 1.19 0.53
N ILE A 249 -11.64 2.02 0.21
CA ILE A 249 -12.92 2.16 0.90
C ILE A 249 -14.05 2.09 -0.14
N LYS A 250 -15.22 1.59 0.26
CA LYS A 250 -16.46 1.57 -0.53
C LYS A 250 -17.68 1.96 0.33
N PHE A 251 -18.80 2.21 -0.34
CA PHE A 251 -20.13 2.43 0.23
C PHE A 251 -21.14 1.41 -0.30
#